data_AF-A0A833RQK5-F1
#
_entry.id   AF-A0A833RQK5-F1
#
_cell.length_a   1.000
_cell.length_b   1.000
_cell.length_c   1.000
_cell.angle_alpha   90.00
_cell.angle_beta   90.00
_cell.angle_gamma   90.00
#
_symmetry.space_group_name_H-M   'P 1'
#
loop_
_entity.id
_entity.type
_entity.pdbx_description
1 polymer ?
#
loop_
_entity_poly.entity_id
_entity_poly.type
_entity_poly.pdbx_seq_one_letter_code
_entity_poly.pdbx_strand_id
1 'polypeptide(L)'
;MQTPYLYHVEDEGLFVLSEVMEVTCDDETCARWCMDVGQIDKQKRCPSCGSLMKPSLVRKRWRCSRRTKHTDGKEQLIGMLTCSFFNDAKLKLHRAVRLLLVWTTGLSQAQAMEMAEASERTVRD
;
A
#
# COMPACT_ATOMS: atom_id res chain seq x y z
N MET A 1 23.43 -5.66 13.81
CA MET A 1 22.94 -4.60 12.90
C MET A 1 21.48 -4.88 12.64
N GLN A 2 20.59 -4.05 13.17
CA GLN A 2 19.15 -4.16 12.95
C GLN A 2 18.81 -3.08 11.92
N THR A 3 18.44 -3.47 10.71
CA THR A 3 18.04 -2.51 9.67
C THR A 3 16.70 -1.88 10.09
N PRO A 4 16.44 -0.60 9.79
CA PRO A 4 15.18 0.07 10.11
C PRO A 4 13.97 -0.49 9.32
N TYR A 5 14.22 -1.48 8.45
CA TYR A 5 13.24 -2.16 7.60
C TYR A 5 13.08 -3.62 8.06
N LEU A 6 12.84 -3.84 9.35
CA LEU A 6 12.39 -5.14 9.82
C LEU A 6 10.95 -5.32 9.30
N TYR A 7 10.81 -5.83 8.08
CA TYR A 7 9.54 -6.33 7.62
C TYR A 7 9.16 -7.47 8.57
N HIS A 8 8.08 -7.30 9.32
CA HIS A 8 7.54 -8.35 10.17
C HIS A 8 6.99 -9.45 9.26
N VAL A 9 7.85 -10.40 8.88
CA VAL A 9 7.47 -11.63 8.17
C VAL A 9 7.06 -12.68 9.21
N GLU A 10 6.12 -12.32 10.09
CA GLU A 10 5.67 -13.22 11.16
C GLU A 10 4.80 -14.36 10.62
N ASP A 11 4.19 -14.17 9.44
CA ASP A 11 3.36 -15.17 8.77
C ASP A 11 3.53 -15.11 7.24
N GLU A 12 4.36 -16.01 6.70
CA GLU A 12 4.53 -16.18 5.24
C GLU A 12 3.25 -16.64 4.55
N GLY A 13 2.31 -17.26 5.29
CA GLY A 13 1.02 -17.70 4.77
C GLY A 13 0.17 -16.56 4.22
N LEU A 14 0.36 -15.33 4.74
CA LEU A 14 -0.34 -14.14 4.24
C LEU A 14 0.05 -13.76 2.79
N PHE A 15 1.15 -14.31 2.29
CA PHE A 15 1.68 -14.02 0.94
C PHE A 15 1.49 -15.17 -0.04
N VAL A 16 0.73 -16.22 0.30
CA VAL A 16 0.41 -17.27 -0.68
C VAL A 16 -0.47 -16.72 -1.80
N LEU A 17 -0.38 -17.35 -2.97
CA LEU A 17 -1.00 -16.87 -4.20
C LEU A 17 -2.50 -16.62 -4.06
N SER A 18 -3.23 -17.57 -3.46
CA SER A 18 -4.69 -17.45 -3.28
C SER A 18 -5.08 -16.26 -2.41
N GLU A 19 -4.41 -16.11 -1.26
CA GLU A 19 -4.67 -15.02 -0.31
C GLU A 19 -4.39 -13.66 -0.93
N VAL A 20 -3.25 -13.52 -1.62
CA VAL A 20 -2.89 -12.27 -2.29
C VAL A 20 -3.87 -11.95 -3.40
N MET A 21 -4.29 -12.93 -4.20
CA MET A 21 -5.29 -12.70 -5.26
C MET A 21 -6.64 -12.28 -4.69
N GLU A 22 -7.06 -12.84 -3.55
CA GLU A 22 -8.28 -12.46 -2.85
C GLU A 22 -8.21 -11.02 -2.32
N VAL A 23 -7.18 -10.67 -1.54
CA VAL A 23 -7.07 -9.33 -0.95
C VAL A 23 -6.79 -8.24 -1.99
N THR A 24 -6.31 -8.62 -3.18
CA THR A 24 -6.09 -7.70 -4.31
C THR A 24 -7.28 -7.62 -5.28
N CYS A 25 -8.45 -8.17 -4.93
CA CYS A 25 -9.65 -8.08 -5.77
C CYS A 25 -10.15 -6.63 -5.98
N ASP A 26 -9.96 -5.78 -4.97
CA ASP A 26 -10.27 -4.36 -5.02
C ASP A 26 -9.22 -3.53 -4.25
N ASP A 27 -9.18 -2.23 -4.56
CA ASP A 27 -8.17 -1.33 -4.02
C ASP A 27 -8.32 -1.03 -2.51
N GLU A 28 -9.54 -1.09 -1.96
CA GLU A 28 -9.77 -0.84 -0.54
C GLU A 28 -9.33 -2.04 0.30
N THR A 29 -9.73 -3.25 -0.09
CA THR A 29 -9.31 -4.49 0.57
C THR A 29 -7.79 -4.64 0.49
N CYS A 30 -7.21 -4.35 -0.68
CA CYS A 30 -5.76 -4.37 -0.87
C CYS A 30 -5.04 -3.37 0.02
N ALA A 31 -5.55 -2.14 0.12
CA ALA A 31 -4.96 -1.12 0.99
C ALA A 31 -5.01 -1.52 2.47
N ARG A 32 -6.13 -2.11 2.92
CA ARG A 32 -6.27 -2.61 4.30
C ARG A 32 -5.23 -3.70 4.59
N TRP A 33 -5.17 -4.72 3.73
CA TRP A 33 -4.20 -5.80 3.87
C TRP A 33 -2.76 -5.26 3.89
N CYS A 34 -2.41 -4.35 2.97
CA CYS A 34 -1.09 -3.71 2.94
C CYS A 34 -0.75 -2.96 4.23
N MET A 35 -1.73 -2.35 4.91
CA MET A 35 -1.51 -1.75 6.22
C MET A 35 -1.23 -2.83 7.27
N ASP A 36 -2.02 -3.90 7.28
CA ASP A 36 -1.92 -5.00 8.25
C ASP A 36 -0.56 -5.72 8.16
N VAL A 37 -0.08 -5.98 6.94
CA VAL A 37 1.25 -6.58 6.68
C VAL A 37 2.40 -5.57 6.67
N GLY A 38 2.14 -4.30 6.98
CA GLY A 38 3.18 -3.27 7.16
C GLY A 38 3.83 -2.77 5.87
N GLN A 39 3.24 -2.99 4.70
CA GLN A 39 3.67 -2.43 3.43
C GLN A 39 3.24 -0.96 3.26
N ILE A 40 2.21 -0.53 4.00
CA ILE A 40 1.76 0.84 4.15
C ILE A 40 1.68 1.15 5.65
N ASP A 41 1.88 2.41 6.04
CA ASP A 41 1.74 2.85 7.42
C ASP A 41 0.42 2.36 8.06
N LYS A 42 0.49 1.73 9.24
CA LYS A 42 -0.71 1.41 10.05
C LYS A 42 -1.33 2.67 10.67
N GLN A 43 -0.51 3.68 10.93
CA GLN A 43 -0.92 4.94 11.55
C GLN A 43 -0.12 6.09 10.93
N LYS A 44 -0.78 7.23 10.72
CA LYS A 44 -0.12 8.45 10.26
C LYS A 44 -0.43 9.62 11.19
N ARG A 45 0.57 10.46 11.45
CA ARG A 45 0.40 11.69 12.24
C ARG A 45 0.21 12.88 11.32
N CYS A 46 -0.68 13.78 11.72
CA CYS A 46 -0.90 15.04 11.03
C CYS A 46 0.35 15.94 11.17
N PRO A 47 0.94 16.44 10.08
CA PRO A 47 2.10 17.33 10.15
C PRO A 47 1.76 18.67 10.82
N SER A 48 0.50 19.12 10.74
CA SER A 48 0.09 20.41 11.30
C SER A 48 -0.19 20.37 12.80
N CYS A 49 -0.66 19.25 13.36
CA CYS A 49 -1.04 19.19 14.78
C CYS A 49 -0.58 17.94 15.55
N GLY A 50 0.23 17.07 14.94
CA GLY A 50 0.81 15.85 15.54
C GLY A 50 -0.19 14.74 15.90
N SER A 51 -1.50 14.99 15.74
CA SER A 51 -2.56 14.05 16.08
C SER A 51 -2.64 12.90 15.09
N LEU A 52 -3.09 11.72 15.54
CA LEU A 52 -3.36 10.58 14.66
C LEU A 52 -4.44 10.94 13.62
N MET A 53 -4.17 10.60 12.37
CA MET A 53 -5.08 10.77 11.25
C MET A 53 -5.99 9.55 11.11
N LYS A 54 -7.21 9.78 10.59
CA LYS A 54 -8.12 8.69 10.22
C LYS A 54 -7.83 8.24 8.78
N PRO A 55 -7.68 6.93 8.52
CA PRO A 55 -7.58 6.45 7.15
C PRO A 55 -8.94 6.52 6.45
N SER A 56 -8.91 6.85 5.16
CA SER A 56 -10.03 6.71 4.24
C SER A 56 -9.55 5.86 3.09
N LEU A 57 -9.83 4.55 3.15
CA LEU A 57 -9.36 3.57 2.18
C LEU A 57 -9.99 3.81 0.80
N VAL A 58 -11.31 4.02 0.76
CA VAL A 58 -12.05 4.41 -0.45
C VAL A 58 -11.39 5.58 -1.19
N ARG A 59 -11.01 6.65 -0.46
CA ARG A 59 -10.40 7.84 -1.05
C ARG A 59 -8.87 7.74 -1.17
N LYS A 60 -8.27 6.68 -0.63
CA LYS A 60 -6.81 6.50 -0.52
C LYS A 60 -6.11 7.72 0.09
N ARG A 61 -6.66 8.21 1.21
CA ARG A 61 -6.14 9.36 1.96
C ARG A 61 -6.12 9.11 3.46
N TRP A 62 -5.13 9.70 4.12
CA TRP A 62 -5.16 9.99 5.54
C TRP A 62 -5.78 11.35 5.77
N ARG A 63 -6.70 11.44 6.74
CA ARG A 63 -7.46 12.67 7.02
C ARG A 63 -7.26 13.13 8.46
N CYS A 64 -6.95 14.41 8.63
CA CYS A 64 -7.05 15.10 9.90
C CYS A 64 -8.11 16.20 9.83
N SER A 65 -9.27 15.96 10.46
CA SER A 65 -10.39 16.91 10.51
C SER A 65 -10.29 17.95 11.64
N ARG A 66 -9.17 17.99 12.39
CA ARG A 66 -8.96 18.89 13.54
C ARG A 66 -8.60 20.32 13.10
N ARG A 67 -9.46 20.90 12.27
CA ARG A 67 -9.29 22.23 11.64
C ARG A 67 -8.88 23.32 12.63
N THR A 68 -9.46 23.32 13.83
CA THR A 68 -9.15 24.30 14.89
C THR A 68 -7.71 24.25 15.40
N LYS A 69 -6.98 23.15 15.17
CA LYS A 69 -5.56 23.00 15.54
C LYS A 69 -4.61 23.28 14.37
N HIS A 70 -5.12 23.63 13.19
CA HIS A 70 -4.32 23.88 12.01
C HIS A 70 -4.22 25.38 11.77
N THR A 71 -3.03 25.86 11.38
CA THR A 71 -2.76 27.29 11.16
C THR A 71 -3.62 27.90 10.05
N ASP A 72 -4.02 27.10 9.07
CA ASP A 72 -4.87 27.50 7.94
C ASP A 72 -6.37 27.25 8.18
N GLY A 73 -6.75 26.65 9.32
CA GLY A 73 -8.13 26.27 9.61
C GLY A 73 -8.71 25.19 8.68
N LYS A 74 -7.90 24.53 7.85
CA LYS A 74 -8.37 23.56 6.84
C LYS A 74 -8.17 22.13 7.30
N GLU A 75 -8.83 21.20 6.61
CA GLU A 75 -8.54 19.78 6.80
C GLU A 75 -7.20 19.42 6.15
N GLN A 76 -6.42 18.56 6.81
CA GLN A 76 -5.18 18.05 6.25
C GLN A 76 -5.41 16.67 5.64
N LEU A 77 -4.96 16.51 4.39
CA LEU A 77 -5.07 15.28 3.61
C LEU A 77 -3.70 14.85 3.14
N ILE A 78 -3.33 13.59 3.40
CA ILE A 78 -2.07 13.00 2.94
C ILE A 78 -2.40 11.75 2.12
N GLY A 79 -1.66 11.48 1.05
CA GLY A 79 -1.82 10.27 0.25
C GLY A 79 -1.61 9.01 1.08
N MET A 80 -2.42 7.97 0.88
CA MET A 80 -2.30 6.71 1.64
C MET A 80 -0.89 6.12 1.55
N LEU A 81 -0.31 6.15 0.35
CA LEU A 81 0.99 5.56 0.00
C LEU A 81 2.18 6.47 0.30
N THR A 82 1.94 7.67 0.85
CA THR A 82 3.03 8.61 1.16
C THR A 82 3.97 7.97 2.17
N CYS A 83 5.27 7.94 1.87
CA CYS A 83 6.32 7.27 2.66
C CYS A 83 6.25 5.73 2.69
N SER A 84 5.54 5.08 1.77
CA SER A 84 5.59 3.62 1.61
C SER A 84 6.43 3.19 0.40
N PHE A 85 6.68 1.89 0.26
CA PHE A 85 7.34 1.32 -0.92
C PHE A 85 6.61 1.66 -2.23
N PHE A 86 5.28 1.78 -2.16
CA PHE A 86 4.42 2.12 -3.30
C PHE A 86 4.31 3.63 -3.54
N ASN A 87 5.06 4.46 -2.82
CA ASN A 87 5.05 5.90 -3.05
C ASN A 87 5.49 6.21 -4.49
N ASP A 88 4.76 7.09 -5.16
CA ASP A 88 4.98 7.48 -6.56
C ASP A 88 4.86 6.34 -7.61
N ALA A 89 4.41 5.15 -7.20
CA ALA A 89 4.10 4.08 -8.13
C ALA A 89 3.00 4.55 -9.12
N LYS A 90 3.29 4.42 -10.42
CA LYS A 90 2.33 4.75 -11.50
C LYS A 90 1.28 3.64 -11.70
N LEU A 91 1.37 2.58 -10.92
CA LEU A 91 0.45 1.45 -10.95
C LEU A 91 -0.60 1.57 -9.86
N LYS A 92 -1.76 0.97 -10.11
CA LYS A 92 -2.74 0.75 -9.03
C LYS A 92 -2.14 -0.20 -8.01
N LEU A 93 -2.46 0.03 -6.74
CA LEU A 93 -1.87 -0.70 -5.61
C LEU A 93 -2.01 -2.22 -5.77
N HIS A 94 -3.21 -2.71 -6.10
CA HIS A 94 -3.45 -4.14 -6.29
C HIS A 94 -2.53 -4.76 -7.36
N ARG A 95 -2.31 -4.06 -8.48
CA ARG A 95 -1.41 -4.53 -9.56
C ARG A 95 0.04 -4.56 -9.09
N ALA A 96 0.46 -3.53 -8.36
CA ALA A 96 1.81 -3.48 -7.81
C ALA A 96 2.05 -4.65 -6.83
N VAL A 97 1.08 -4.94 -5.95
CA VAL A 97 1.16 -6.07 -5.01
C VAL A 97 1.22 -7.41 -5.77
N ARG A 98 0.37 -7.62 -6.78
CA ARG A 98 0.40 -8.84 -7.60
C ARG A 98 1.72 -9.01 -8.36
N LEU A 99 2.29 -7.93 -8.91
CA LEU A 99 3.60 -7.97 -9.57
C LEU A 99 4.71 -8.37 -8.60
N LEU A 100 4.74 -7.78 -7.41
CA LEU A 100 5.71 -8.15 -6.38
C LEU A 100 5.65 -9.64 -6.07
N LEU A 101 4.45 -10.19 -5.91
CA LEU A 101 4.28 -11.62 -5.65
C LEU A 101 4.76 -12.49 -6.82
N VAL A 102 4.42 -12.11 -8.05
CA VAL A 102 4.87 -12.86 -9.23
C VAL A 102 6.40 -12.86 -9.30
N TRP A 103 7.04 -11.72 -9.07
CA TRP A 103 8.50 -11.63 -9.08
C TRP A 103 9.15 -12.45 -7.97
N THR A 104 8.56 -12.51 -6.77
CA THR A 104 9.11 -13.34 -5.68
C THR A 104 8.91 -14.83 -5.90
N THR A 105 7.88 -15.23 -6.65
CA THR A 105 7.58 -16.64 -6.96
C THR A 105 8.30 -17.17 -8.21
N GLY A 106 8.98 -16.30 -8.97
CA GLY A 106 9.76 -16.69 -10.15
C GLY A 106 8.90 -17.15 -11.33
N LEU A 107 7.63 -16.73 -11.40
CA LEU A 107 6.75 -17.06 -12.53
C LEU A 107 7.22 -16.38 -13.82
N SER A 108 6.82 -16.94 -14.96
CA SER A 108 7.15 -16.39 -16.28
C SER A 108 6.54 -14.99 -16.49
N GLN A 109 7.11 -14.21 -17.41
CA GLN A 109 6.58 -12.90 -17.78
C GLN A 109 5.12 -12.99 -18.28
N ALA A 110 4.76 -14.04 -19.02
CA ALA A 110 3.40 -14.26 -19.47
C ALA A 110 2.42 -14.41 -18.29
N GLN A 111 2.80 -15.21 -17.29
CA GLN A 111 2.00 -15.37 -16.07
C GLN A 111 1.93 -14.07 -15.28
N ALA A 112 3.03 -13.30 -15.21
CA ALA A 112 3.05 -12.00 -14.55
C ALA A 112 2.07 -11.00 -15.18
N MET A 113 2.06 -10.94 -16.51
CA MET A 113 1.16 -10.07 -17.26
C MET A 113 -0.31 -10.42 -17.00
N GLU A 114 -0.64 -11.72 -17.04
CA GLU A 114 -1.99 -12.22 -16.79
C GLU A 114 -2.43 -11.88 -15.36
N MET A 115 -1.63 -12.25 -14.36
CA MET A 115 -2.00 -12.11 -12.95
C MET A 115 -2.11 -10.65 -12.50
N ALA A 116 -1.15 -9.81 -12.89
CA ALA A 116 -1.14 -8.41 -12.52
C ALA A 116 -2.02 -7.54 -13.43
N GLU A 117 -2.64 -8.11 -14.46
CA GLU A 117 -3.36 -7.39 -15.51
C GLU A 117 -2.51 -6.24 -16.08
N ALA A 118 -1.23 -6.55 -16.33
CA ALA A 118 -0.20 -5.59 -16.69
C ALA A 118 0.29 -5.84 -18.12
N SER A 119 0.76 -4.78 -18.77
CA SER A 119 1.42 -4.91 -20.06
C SER A 119 2.82 -5.52 -19.88
N GLU A 120 3.34 -6.13 -20.94
CA GLU A 120 4.70 -6.65 -20.98
C GLU A 120 5.73 -5.61 -20.56
N ARG A 121 5.56 -4.36 -21.03
CA ARG A 121 6.41 -3.24 -20.66
C ARG A 121 6.44 -3.03 -19.15
N THR A 122 5.28 -3.01 -18.50
CA THR A 122 5.16 -2.84 -17.04
C THR A 122 5.77 -4.00 -16.25
N VAL A 123 5.74 -5.21 -16.80
CA VAL A 123 6.33 -6.41 -16.16
C VAL A 123 7.85 -6.42 -16.26
N ARG A 124 8.40 -5.82 -17.32
CA ARG A 124 9.83 -5.78 -17.60
C ARG A 124 10.56 -4.61 -16.96
N ASP A 125 9.94 -3.43 -16.99
CA ASP A 125 10.50 -2.16 -16.49
C ASP A 125 10.43 -2.09 -14.94
#